data_AF-A0A7W7P604-F1
#
_entry.id   AF-A0A7W7P604-F1
#
_cell.length_a   1.000
_cell.length_b   1.000
_cell.length_c   1.000
_cell.angle_alpha   90.00
_cell.angle_beta   90.00
_cell.angle_gamma   90.00
#
_symmetry.space_group_name_H-M   'P 1'
#
loop_
_entity.id
_entity.type
_entity.pdbx_description
1 polymer ?
#
loop_
_entity_poly.entity_id
_entity_poly.type
_entity_poly.pdbx_seq_one_letter_code
_entity_poly.pdbx_strand_id
1 'polypeptide(L)'
;MSQFVAGNGTSKRVRPDEFFSVQSHFRVRDDILMLLRKEPGIPTETHVHRDGRIFVLKALVEYISATPEVIVDGKFDKSVLSRLVDQAWMKPEEVGRWWVMPLPYYPHHMLNGKYSIWIRSLAARIPVEFDTLQEAYAAGGMLFAGPILDNADQADFVHQGQPLKMVYDYNIESLPQMPDLTGIFDVEKPRTIFLKPRGFAPGYGHVDHELYNRWCTLAADVDHCAREIGNMASSIGDEAFQLIAGTDLSSLNLSDQLPASFGGQVTALRQLYPELTSLNDSALFWLYDHFLDPDSSIQQGWQAERIPKFIAYLVCKLAPAPEQVEVSADEGFLILLGMKAGRSVAESAECIRQWFLASYAVTQRFHALCTAMDFLSSEQPRIQDKAEPLATTSDVMNMLRKRREIISSRRESVLVADEAVADPVGEAK
;
A
#
# COMPACT_ATOMS: atom_id res chain seq x y z
N MET A 1 -12.04 -5.01 -6.94
CA MET A 1 -10.77 -4.25 -7.06
C MET A 1 -11.05 -2.74 -7.08
N SER A 2 -10.31 -1.92 -6.33
CA SER A 2 -10.45 -0.45 -6.34
C SER A 2 -9.37 0.17 -7.24
N GLN A 3 -9.78 0.91 -8.27
CA GLN A 3 -8.91 1.56 -9.24
C GLN A 3 -8.05 2.64 -8.55
N PHE A 4 -6.73 2.40 -8.47
CA PHE A 4 -5.77 3.44 -8.12
C PHE A 4 -5.42 4.27 -9.36
N VAL A 5 -6.17 5.35 -9.59
CA VAL A 5 -5.78 6.40 -10.55
C VAL A 5 -4.61 7.19 -9.95
N ALA A 6 -3.42 7.00 -10.53
CA ALA A 6 -2.20 7.71 -10.15
C ALA A 6 -2.25 9.18 -10.63
N GLY A 7 -2.84 10.07 -9.83
CA GLY A 7 -2.84 11.50 -10.12
C GLY A 7 -1.47 12.16 -9.86
N ASN A 8 -0.82 12.63 -10.92
CA ASN A 8 0.35 13.51 -10.90
C ASN A 8 0.06 14.79 -10.12
N GLY A 9 0.86 15.04 -9.08
CA GLY A 9 0.80 16.25 -8.28
C GLY A 9 1.93 16.23 -7.26
N THR A 10 2.87 17.14 -7.44
CA THR A 10 3.95 17.47 -6.49
C THR A 10 3.34 18.09 -5.23
N SER A 11 2.74 17.24 -4.40
CA SER A 11 2.46 17.54 -3.00
C SER A 11 3.35 16.63 -2.18
N LYS A 12 4.09 17.18 -1.22
CA LYS A 12 4.91 16.41 -0.27
C LYS A 12 4.02 15.31 0.33
N ARG A 13 4.21 14.07 -0.13
CA ARG A 13 3.46 12.90 0.32
C ARG A 13 4.00 12.51 1.70
N VAL A 14 3.45 13.09 2.75
CA VAL A 14 3.54 12.48 4.09
C VAL A 14 2.43 11.43 4.16
N ARG A 15 2.79 10.15 4.37
CA ARG A 15 1.82 9.06 4.47
C ARG A 15 1.19 9.10 5.87
N PRO A 16 -0.14 8.97 6.03
CA PRO A 16 -0.82 9.02 7.33
C PRO A 16 -0.26 8.05 8.37
N ASP A 17 0.24 6.89 7.94
CA ASP A 17 0.72 5.82 8.82
C ASP A 17 2.00 6.23 9.60
N GLU A 18 2.80 7.16 9.05
CA GLU A 18 3.97 7.76 9.74
C GLU A 18 3.53 8.72 10.85
N PHE A 19 2.35 9.32 10.70
CA PHE A 19 1.77 10.26 11.67
C PHE A 19 1.04 9.56 12.82
N PHE A 20 0.33 8.46 12.56
CA PHE A 20 -0.49 7.81 13.59
C PHE A 20 0.33 7.00 14.62
N SER A 21 1.47 6.42 14.25
CA SER A 21 2.33 5.71 15.22
C SER A 21 3.07 6.67 16.17
N VAL A 22 3.40 7.88 15.69
CA VAL A 22 4.01 8.97 16.46
C VAL A 22 2.98 9.83 17.19
N GLN A 23 1.67 9.61 17.03
CA GLN A 23 0.64 10.29 17.82
C GLN A 23 -0.01 9.38 18.87
N SER A 24 -0.15 8.08 18.60
CA SER A 24 -0.79 7.14 19.55
C SER A 24 -0.04 7.01 20.89
N HIS A 25 1.27 7.28 20.92
CA HIS A 25 2.08 7.30 22.14
C HIS A 25 2.24 8.68 22.79
N PHE A 26 1.64 9.74 22.23
CA PHE A 26 1.99 11.11 22.57
C PHE A 26 0.75 11.92 22.94
N ARG A 27 0.51 12.08 24.26
CA ARG A 27 -0.33 13.18 24.78
C ARG A 27 0.45 14.48 24.69
N VAL A 28 0.62 14.99 23.48
CA VAL A 28 1.29 16.26 23.26
C VAL A 28 0.41 17.39 23.80
N ARG A 29 0.97 18.22 24.68
CA ARG A 29 0.33 19.45 25.19
C ARG A 29 0.34 20.52 24.10
N ASP A 30 -0.68 20.50 23.24
CA ASP A 30 -0.85 21.43 22.11
C ASP A 30 -0.78 22.90 22.54
N ASP A 31 -1.27 23.22 23.74
CA ASP A 31 -1.20 24.56 24.35
C ASP A 31 0.26 25.04 24.53
N ILE A 32 1.12 24.19 25.09
CA ILE A 32 2.54 24.50 25.31
C ILE A 32 3.28 24.62 23.97
N LEU A 33 3.03 23.73 23.02
CA LEU A 33 3.65 23.80 21.70
C LEU A 33 3.29 25.08 20.94
N MET A 34 2.02 25.48 20.98
CA MET A 34 1.58 26.71 20.34
C MET A 34 2.23 27.96 20.94
N LEU A 35 2.52 27.94 22.25
CA LEU A 35 3.27 29.00 22.90
C LEU A 35 4.75 28.97 22.49
N LEU A 36 5.40 27.81 22.53
CA LEU A 36 6.82 27.66 22.13
C LEU A 36 7.08 28.10 20.69
N ARG A 37 6.14 27.86 19.75
CA ARG A 37 6.25 28.34 18.36
C ARG A 37 6.31 29.85 18.22
N LYS A 38 5.82 30.60 19.21
CA LYS A 38 5.86 32.07 19.22
C LYS A 38 7.14 32.62 19.86
N GLU A 39 7.91 31.78 20.53
CA GLU A 39 9.15 32.19 21.21
C GLU A 39 10.33 32.19 20.22
N PRO A 40 11.01 33.34 20.04
CA PRO A 40 12.14 33.43 19.12
C PRO A 40 13.33 32.64 19.65
N GLY A 41 13.95 31.85 18.77
CA GLY A 41 15.18 31.10 19.07
C GLY A 41 14.98 29.68 19.60
N ILE A 42 13.73 29.24 19.81
CA ILE A 42 13.42 27.85 20.17
C ILE A 42 13.12 27.05 18.90
N PRO A 43 13.82 25.92 18.66
CA PRO A 43 13.50 25.05 17.54
C PRO A 43 12.07 24.49 17.64
N THR A 44 11.40 24.36 16.49
CA THR A 44 10.03 23.83 16.40
C THR A 44 9.99 22.43 15.77
N GLU A 45 11.13 22.00 15.27
CA GLU A 45 11.45 20.66 14.79
C GLU A 45 11.39 19.64 15.94
N THR A 46 11.02 18.40 15.62
CA THR A 46 11.02 17.28 16.59
C THR A 46 12.37 17.15 17.30
N HIS A 47 13.46 17.34 16.54
CA HIS A 47 14.81 17.44 17.05
C HIS A 47 15.67 18.36 16.16
N VAL A 48 16.75 18.90 16.74
CA VAL A 48 17.79 19.63 16.01
C VAL A 48 19.16 19.20 16.51
N HIS A 49 20.07 18.91 15.59
CA HIS A 49 21.46 18.58 15.90
C HIS A 49 22.34 19.82 15.74
N ARG A 50 23.15 20.14 16.76
CA ARG A 50 24.10 21.24 16.72
C ARG A 50 25.25 20.99 17.69
N ASP A 51 26.48 21.21 17.23
CA ASP A 51 27.70 21.16 18.08
C ASP A 51 27.80 19.85 18.91
N GLY A 52 27.39 18.71 18.34
CA GLY A 52 27.41 17.39 19.00
C GLY A 52 26.31 17.17 20.06
N ARG A 53 25.35 18.09 20.16
CA ARG A 53 24.17 17.99 21.04
C ARG A 53 22.88 17.98 20.22
N ILE A 54 21.86 17.32 20.75
CA ILE A 54 20.57 17.17 20.11
C ILE A 54 19.53 17.83 20.99
N PHE A 55 18.90 18.88 20.45
CA PHE A 55 17.70 19.45 21.04
C PHE A 55 16.53 18.51 20.81
N VAL A 56 15.78 18.20 21.86
CA VAL A 56 14.58 17.36 21.78
C VAL A 56 13.36 18.15 22.24
N LEU A 57 12.49 18.52 21.29
CA LEU A 57 11.31 19.36 21.58
C LEU A 57 10.35 18.68 22.56
N LYS A 58 10.17 17.36 22.46
CA LYS A 58 9.33 16.61 23.41
C LYS A 58 9.85 16.71 24.84
N ALA A 59 11.17 16.65 25.03
CA ALA A 59 11.79 16.78 26.34
C ALA A 59 11.50 18.18 26.93
N LEU A 60 11.62 19.23 26.11
CA LEU A 60 11.28 20.59 26.53
C LEU A 60 9.81 20.71 26.95
N VAL A 61 8.87 20.16 26.19
CA VAL A 61 7.43 20.18 26.51
C VAL A 61 7.15 19.47 27.84
N GLU A 62 7.78 18.33 28.09
CA GLU A 62 7.64 17.58 29.34
C GLU A 62 8.26 18.33 30.52
N TYR A 63 9.43 18.94 30.34
CA TYR A 63 10.07 19.78 31.36
C TYR A 63 9.23 21.01 31.74
N ILE A 64 8.59 21.65 30.76
CA ILE A 64 7.66 22.75 30.98
C ILE A 64 6.41 22.26 31.71
N SER A 65 5.85 21.12 31.28
CA SER A 65 4.66 20.52 31.92
C SER A 65 4.92 20.16 33.38
N ALA A 66 6.13 19.72 33.71
CA ALA A 66 6.56 19.41 35.06
C ALA A 66 6.93 20.66 35.91
N THR A 67 6.98 21.85 35.30
CA THR A 67 7.37 23.11 35.96
C THR A 67 6.25 24.14 35.84
N PRO A 68 5.20 24.10 36.67
CA PRO A 68 4.01 24.95 36.52
C PRO A 68 4.31 26.46 36.52
N GLU A 69 5.36 26.87 37.23
CA GLU A 69 5.79 28.26 37.39
C GLU A 69 6.39 28.88 36.11
N VAL A 70 6.71 28.06 35.10
CA VAL A 70 7.33 28.56 33.87
C VAL A 70 6.35 29.32 32.98
N ILE A 71 5.03 29.10 33.13
CA ILE A 71 4.00 29.81 32.37
C ILE A 71 3.18 30.67 33.34
N VAL A 72 3.36 31.99 33.25
CA VAL A 72 2.62 32.98 34.05
C VAL A 72 1.87 33.88 33.08
N ASP A 73 0.55 34.02 33.28
CA ASP A 73 -0.34 34.82 32.42
C ASP A 73 -0.21 34.50 30.91
N GLY A 74 -0.02 33.23 30.58
CA GLY A 74 0.11 32.76 29.20
C GLY A 74 1.42 33.15 28.51
N LYS A 75 2.43 33.56 29.28
CA LYS A 75 3.79 33.87 28.81
C LYS A 75 4.82 33.05 29.56
N PHE A 76 5.93 32.76 28.91
CA PHE A 76 7.02 32.07 29.58
C PHE A 76 7.87 33.01 30.43
N ASP A 77 8.25 32.57 31.63
CA ASP A 77 9.40 33.13 32.33
C ASP A 77 10.66 32.79 31.53
N LYS A 78 11.30 33.81 30.97
CA LYS A 78 12.48 33.65 30.09
C LYS A 78 13.67 33.00 30.80
N SER A 79 13.86 33.25 32.10
CA SER A 79 14.97 32.71 32.86
C SER A 79 14.79 31.21 33.11
N VAL A 80 13.59 30.81 33.49
CA VAL A 80 13.23 29.41 33.72
C VAL A 80 13.22 28.66 32.38
N LEU A 81 12.60 29.24 31.34
CA LEU A 81 12.55 28.67 30.00
C LEU A 81 13.96 28.43 29.42
N SER A 82 14.87 29.39 29.53
CA SER A 82 16.25 29.22 29.05
C SER A 82 16.94 28.02 29.69
N ARG A 83 16.79 27.83 31.00
CA ARG A 83 17.34 26.68 31.72
C ARG A 83 16.73 25.36 31.25
N LEU A 84 15.42 25.33 30.98
CA LEU A 84 14.75 24.13 30.47
C LEU A 84 15.16 23.82 29.02
N VAL A 85 15.37 24.86 28.19
CA VAL A 85 15.93 24.72 26.84
C VAL A 85 17.32 24.11 26.91
N ASP A 86 18.19 24.59 27.80
CA ASP A 86 19.55 24.05 27.98
C ASP A 86 19.54 22.57 28.42
N GLN A 87 18.55 22.16 29.22
CA GLN A 87 18.34 20.77 29.60
C GLN A 87 17.79 19.90 28.45
N ALA A 88 17.01 20.49 27.55
CA ALA A 88 16.48 19.81 26.37
C ALA A 88 17.54 19.60 25.26
N TRP A 89 18.70 20.25 25.36
CA TRP A 89 19.89 19.90 24.59
C TRP A 89 20.62 18.74 25.24
N MET A 90 20.71 17.61 24.56
CA MET A 90 21.14 16.34 25.13
C MET A 90 22.27 15.70 24.32
N LYS A 91 22.97 14.73 24.91
CA LYS A 91 23.92 13.91 24.14
C LYS A 91 23.21 12.78 23.40
N PRO A 92 23.76 12.26 22.29
CA PRO A 92 23.17 11.16 21.51
C PRO A 92 22.66 9.97 22.33
N GLU A 93 23.42 9.55 23.35
CA GLU A 93 23.10 8.40 24.20
C GLU A 93 21.80 8.60 24.99
N GLU A 94 21.41 9.85 25.23
CA GLU A 94 20.26 10.22 26.06
C GLU A 94 19.00 10.45 25.23
N VAL A 95 19.13 10.62 23.91
CA VAL A 95 18.02 10.98 23.01
C VAL A 95 17.01 9.85 22.86
N GLY A 96 17.48 8.60 22.81
CA GLY A 96 16.62 7.44 22.59
C GLY A 96 15.53 7.25 23.65
N ARG A 97 15.75 7.72 24.89
CA ARG A 97 14.73 7.69 25.96
C ARG A 97 13.49 8.54 25.64
N TRP A 98 13.64 9.50 24.73
CA TRP A 98 12.57 10.38 24.27
C TRP A 98 11.89 9.91 22.99
N TRP A 99 12.20 8.70 22.52
CA TRP A 99 11.63 8.11 21.31
C TRP A 99 11.98 8.94 20.05
N VAL A 100 13.21 9.44 19.99
CA VAL A 100 13.73 10.27 18.90
C VAL A 100 14.91 9.56 18.23
N MET A 101 14.93 9.61 16.90
CA MET A 101 16.01 9.10 16.04
C MET A 101 16.18 10.05 14.85
N PRO A 102 17.36 10.08 14.19
CA PRO A 102 17.56 10.91 13.01
C PRO A 102 16.67 10.43 11.85
N LEU A 103 16.17 11.35 11.04
CA LEU A 103 15.58 10.99 9.75
C LEU A 103 16.69 10.45 8.83
N PRO A 104 16.42 9.44 7.98
CA PRO A 104 15.12 8.80 7.71
C PRO A 104 14.82 7.55 8.54
N TYR A 105 15.51 7.34 9.67
CA TYR A 105 15.45 6.10 10.44
C TYR A 105 14.19 6.00 11.30
N TYR A 106 13.62 4.80 11.40
CA TYR A 106 12.49 4.49 12.27
C TYR A 106 12.56 3.03 12.76
N PRO A 107 11.98 2.69 13.92
CA PRO A 107 11.99 1.33 14.40
C PRO A 107 10.87 0.53 13.72
N HIS A 108 11.15 -0.72 13.41
CA HIS A 108 10.23 -1.62 12.75
C HIS A 108 10.12 -2.93 13.52
N HIS A 109 8.89 -3.33 13.83
CA HIS A 109 8.59 -4.61 14.45
C HIS A 109 8.63 -5.72 13.39
N MET A 110 9.43 -6.74 13.65
CA MET A 110 9.68 -7.87 12.77
C MET A 110 8.75 -9.05 13.09
N LEU A 111 8.56 -9.94 12.12
CA LEU A 111 7.69 -11.12 12.29
C LEU A 111 8.13 -12.08 13.40
N ASN A 112 9.42 -12.07 13.75
CA ASN A 112 9.99 -12.87 14.84
C ASN A 112 9.75 -12.26 16.24
N GLY A 113 8.97 -11.18 16.35
CA GLY A 113 8.69 -10.49 17.61
C GLY A 113 9.78 -9.51 18.06
N LYS A 114 10.85 -9.32 17.27
CA LYS A 114 11.94 -8.38 17.56
C LYS A 114 11.76 -7.05 16.84
N TYR A 115 12.66 -6.10 17.09
CA TYR A 115 12.72 -4.81 16.44
C TYR A 115 14.00 -4.64 15.64
N SER A 116 13.96 -3.84 14.58
CA SER A 116 15.16 -3.36 13.87
C SER A 116 14.97 -1.90 13.44
N ILE A 117 16.05 -1.20 13.11
CA ILE A 117 15.99 0.19 12.64
C ILE A 117 16.02 0.19 11.11
N TRP A 118 15.03 0.84 10.49
CA TRP A 118 14.79 0.81 9.04
C TRP A 118 14.93 2.18 8.39
N ILE A 119 15.28 2.18 7.11
CA ILE A 119 15.09 3.28 6.17
C ILE A 119 14.04 2.83 5.15
N ARG A 120 12.82 3.34 5.28
CA ARG A 120 11.63 2.82 4.58
C ARG A 120 11.79 3.03 3.09
N SER A 121 12.28 4.21 2.74
CA SER A 121 12.44 4.64 1.36
C SER A 121 13.45 3.79 0.62
N LEU A 122 14.49 3.31 1.32
CA LEU A 122 15.48 2.39 0.78
C LEU A 122 15.08 0.92 0.93
N ALA A 123 13.91 0.60 1.51
CA ALA A 123 13.53 -0.77 1.86
C ALA A 123 14.69 -1.56 2.49
N ALA A 124 15.38 -0.92 3.44
CA ALA A 124 16.60 -1.43 4.04
C ALA A 124 16.59 -1.22 5.56
N ARG A 125 17.38 -2.03 6.27
CA ARG A 125 17.49 -2.02 7.73
C ARG A 125 18.93 -2.12 8.19
N ILE A 126 19.20 -1.64 9.40
CA ILE A 126 20.46 -1.93 10.08
C ILE A 126 20.48 -3.44 10.42
N PRO A 127 21.60 -4.16 10.22
CA PRO A 127 21.71 -5.60 10.47
C PRO A 127 21.79 -5.96 11.97
N VAL A 128 21.02 -5.25 12.80
CA VAL A 128 20.92 -5.45 14.25
C VAL A 128 19.47 -5.66 14.61
N GLU A 129 19.21 -6.64 15.47
CA GLU A 129 17.90 -6.94 16.02
C GLU A 129 17.89 -6.62 17.51
N PHE A 130 16.81 -5.99 17.97
CA PHE A 130 16.60 -5.55 19.34
C PHE A 130 15.40 -6.28 19.92
N ASP A 131 15.47 -6.68 21.19
CA ASP A 131 14.39 -7.46 21.80
C ASP A 131 13.23 -6.54 22.22
N THR A 132 13.50 -5.25 22.44
CA THR A 132 12.48 -4.26 22.80
C THR A 132 12.50 -3.02 21.90
N LEU A 133 11.35 -2.35 21.80
CA LEU A 133 11.25 -1.05 21.11
C LEU A 133 12.17 -0.01 21.76
N GLN A 134 12.31 -0.03 23.09
CA GLN A 134 13.15 0.90 23.84
C GLN A 134 14.63 0.75 23.48
N GLU A 135 15.12 -0.48 23.31
CA GLU A 135 16.48 -0.75 22.84
C GLU A 135 16.72 -0.22 21.42
N ALA A 136 15.76 -0.42 20.51
CA ALA A 136 15.86 0.11 19.15
C ALA A 136 15.97 1.65 19.13
N TYR A 137 15.21 2.35 19.99
CA TYR A 137 15.35 3.80 20.11
C TYR A 137 16.64 4.24 20.80
N ALA A 138 17.10 3.51 21.82
CA ALA A 138 18.39 3.78 22.45
C ALA A 138 19.53 3.69 21.42
N ALA A 139 19.56 2.61 20.63
CA ALA A 139 20.51 2.46 19.54
C ALA A 139 20.33 3.53 18.46
N GLY A 140 19.09 3.84 18.06
CA GLY A 140 18.85 4.87 17.05
C GLY A 140 19.20 6.28 17.49
N GLY A 141 19.22 6.58 18.80
CA GLY A 141 19.79 7.82 19.32
C GLY A 141 21.28 7.96 19.02
N MET A 142 22.02 6.84 19.03
CA MET A 142 23.45 6.82 18.70
C MET A 142 23.74 7.17 17.24
N LEU A 143 22.74 7.07 16.35
CA LEU A 143 22.91 7.46 14.94
C LEU A 143 23.21 8.96 14.76
N PHE A 144 22.92 9.81 15.76
CA PHE A 144 23.36 11.21 15.75
C PHE A 144 24.87 11.37 15.98
N ALA A 145 25.52 10.40 16.64
CA ALA A 145 26.98 10.40 16.84
C ALA A 145 27.73 9.77 15.65
N GLY A 146 27.08 8.91 14.88
CA GLY A 146 27.68 8.22 13.74
C GLY A 146 26.99 6.89 13.43
N PRO A 147 27.53 6.11 12.47
CA PRO A 147 26.92 4.86 12.05
C PRO A 147 27.02 3.77 13.12
N ILE A 148 26.00 2.91 13.17
CA ILE A 148 26.02 1.66 13.94
C ILE A 148 26.74 0.61 13.08
N LEU A 149 27.90 0.15 13.54
CA LEU A 149 28.76 -0.79 12.81
C LEU A 149 28.62 -2.25 13.27
N ASP A 150 27.77 -2.50 14.25
CA ASP A 150 27.48 -3.85 14.73
C ASP A 150 26.90 -4.69 13.59
N ASN A 151 27.42 -5.91 13.43
CA ASN A 151 27.09 -6.83 12.34
C ASN A 151 27.24 -6.23 10.93
N ALA A 152 28.16 -5.28 10.74
CA ALA A 152 28.44 -4.68 9.42
C ALA A 152 28.84 -5.70 8.36
N ASP A 153 29.40 -6.85 8.76
CA ASP A 153 29.73 -7.99 7.89
C ASP A 153 28.49 -8.68 7.30
N GLN A 154 27.30 -8.49 7.90
CA GLN A 154 26.03 -8.98 7.40
C GLN A 154 25.25 -7.95 6.57
N ALA A 155 25.84 -6.77 6.37
CA ALA A 155 25.24 -5.74 5.53
C ALA A 155 25.40 -6.10 4.06
N ASP A 156 24.38 -5.79 3.28
CA ASP A 156 24.47 -5.94 1.85
C ASP A 156 25.23 -4.71 1.29
N PHE A 157 24.90 -3.48 1.72
CA PHE A 157 25.51 -2.23 1.21
C PHE A 157 25.77 -1.21 2.30
N VAL A 158 26.49 -0.14 1.94
CA VAL A 158 26.73 1.01 2.81
C VAL A 158 26.07 2.26 2.21
N HIS A 159 25.29 2.97 3.02
CA HIS A 159 24.68 4.25 2.65
C HIS A 159 25.08 5.31 3.68
N GLN A 160 25.74 6.38 3.23
CA GLN A 160 26.26 7.46 4.11
C GLN A 160 27.12 6.93 5.29
N GLY A 161 27.90 5.87 5.05
CA GLY A 161 28.72 5.23 6.09
C GLY A 161 27.98 4.25 7.00
N GLN A 162 26.64 4.15 6.90
CA GLN A 162 25.83 3.18 7.63
C GLN A 162 25.72 1.86 6.85
N PRO A 163 26.19 0.72 7.41
CA PRO A 163 25.93 -0.60 6.86
C PRO A 163 24.44 -0.95 6.94
N LEU A 164 23.87 -1.43 5.83
CA LEU A 164 22.45 -1.74 5.67
C LEU A 164 22.24 -3.08 4.99
N LYS A 165 21.22 -3.79 5.46
CA LYS A 165 20.69 -5.03 4.89
C LYS A 165 19.37 -4.75 4.19
N MET A 166 19.22 -5.29 3.00
CA MET A 166 18.06 -5.14 2.13
C MET A 166 16.90 -5.98 2.66
N VAL A 167 15.69 -5.44 2.52
CA VAL A 167 14.45 -6.16 2.87
C VAL A 167 13.99 -7.03 1.71
N TYR A 168 14.20 -6.57 0.48
CA TYR A 168 13.85 -7.29 -0.73
C TYR A 168 15.10 -7.75 -1.47
N ASP A 169 15.02 -8.96 -2.01
CA ASP A 169 15.95 -9.42 -3.04
C ASP A 169 15.54 -8.81 -4.39
N TYR A 170 16.45 -8.04 -4.98
CA TYR A 170 16.26 -7.41 -6.29
C TYR A 170 16.81 -8.25 -7.45
N ASN A 171 17.31 -9.45 -7.19
CA ASN A 171 17.59 -10.40 -8.25
C ASN A 171 16.28 -10.78 -8.97
N ILE A 172 16.20 -10.49 -10.26
CA ILE A 172 15.05 -10.83 -11.10
C ILE A 172 14.88 -12.36 -11.18
N GLU A 173 15.98 -13.11 -11.11
CA GLU A 173 15.96 -14.58 -11.19
C GLU A 173 15.36 -15.25 -9.95
N SER A 174 15.24 -14.52 -8.82
CA SER A 174 14.58 -15.02 -7.60
C SER A 174 13.09 -14.73 -7.55
N LEU A 175 12.53 -14.11 -8.59
CA LEU A 175 11.09 -13.90 -8.70
C LEU A 175 10.37 -15.23 -8.90
N PRO A 176 9.11 -15.33 -8.41
CA PRO A 176 8.23 -16.43 -8.83
C PRO A 176 8.17 -16.50 -10.35
N GLN A 177 8.22 -17.71 -10.89
CA GLN A 177 8.18 -17.93 -12.33
C GLN A 177 6.86 -17.38 -12.89
N MET A 178 6.96 -16.54 -13.93
CA MET A 178 5.79 -16.13 -14.70
C MET A 178 5.25 -17.35 -15.46
N PRO A 179 3.94 -17.66 -15.34
CA PRO A 179 3.36 -18.76 -16.09
C PRO A 179 3.34 -18.44 -17.58
N ASP A 180 3.31 -19.48 -18.40
CA ASP A 180 3.12 -19.29 -19.83
C ASP A 180 1.66 -18.89 -20.13
N LEU A 181 1.54 -17.64 -20.51
CA LEU A 181 0.30 -16.97 -20.86
C LEU A 181 -0.05 -17.10 -22.35
N THR A 182 0.85 -17.68 -23.14
CA THR A 182 0.65 -17.88 -24.58
C THR A 182 -0.60 -18.74 -24.81
N GLY A 183 -1.43 -18.29 -25.76
CA GLY A 183 -2.69 -18.94 -26.10
C GLY A 183 -3.87 -18.58 -25.20
N ILE A 184 -3.66 -18.13 -23.95
CA ILE A 184 -4.74 -17.52 -23.15
C ILE A 184 -4.92 -16.06 -23.52
N PHE A 185 -3.80 -15.36 -23.63
CA PHE A 185 -3.77 -13.92 -23.86
C PHE A 185 -2.96 -13.67 -25.12
N ASP A 186 -3.61 -13.16 -26.16
CA ASP A 186 -2.91 -12.70 -27.37
C ASP A 186 -2.35 -11.30 -27.10
N VAL A 187 -1.36 -11.24 -26.20
CA VAL A 187 -0.76 -9.98 -25.78
C VAL A 187 0.18 -9.56 -26.91
N GLU A 188 -0.29 -8.65 -27.78
CA GLU A 188 0.61 -7.95 -28.69
C GLU A 188 1.75 -7.31 -27.87
N LYS A 189 2.97 -7.35 -28.44
CA LYS A 189 4.18 -6.85 -27.79
C LYS A 189 3.94 -5.50 -27.10
N PRO A 190 4.53 -5.28 -25.92
CA PRO A 190 4.27 -4.11 -25.10
C PRO A 190 4.46 -2.83 -25.92
N ARG A 191 3.40 -2.03 -26.03
CA ARG A 191 3.55 -0.62 -26.40
C ARG A 191 4.05 0.08 -25.15
N THR A 192 5.32 0.48 -25.17
CA THR A 192 6.07 1.16 -24.11
C THR A 192 5.36 2.42 -23.59
N ILE A 193 4.38 2.27 -22.71
CA ILE A 193 3.78 3.39 -22.02
C ILE A 193 3.19 2.89 -20.70
N PHE A 194 3.79 3.27 -19.56
CA PHE A 194 3.14 4.13 -18.55
C PHE A 194 3.72 4.10 -17.12
N LEU A 195 4.66 3.21 -16.79
CA LEU A 195 5.49 3.43 -15.61
C LEU A 195 6.67 4.30 -16.03
N LYS A 196 6.49 5.64 -16.07
CA LYS A 196 7.62 6.56 -16.30
C LYS A 196 8.70 6.20 -15.27
N PRO A 197 9.87 5.68 -15.68
CA PRO A 197 10.97 5.43 -14.75
C PRO A 197 11.24 6.75 -14.04
N ARG A 198 11.35 6.72 -12.71
CA ARG A 198 11.59 7.94 -11.91
C ARG A 198 13.01 8.50 -12.05
N GLY A 199 13.71 8.12 -13.12
CA GLY A 199 15.14 8.34 -13.29
C GLY A 199 15.93 7.40 -12.40
N PHE A 200 17.06 6.92 -12.91
CA PHE A 200 18.02 6.21 -12.07
C PHE A 200 18.77 7.22 -11.19
N ALA A 201 18.93 6.90 -9.91
CA ALA A 201 19.75 7.66 -8.97
C ALA A 201 20.90 6.77 -8.45
N PRO A 202 22.17 7.23 -8.55
CA PRO A 202 23.28 6.47 -8.02
C PRO A 202 23.25 6.45 -6.48
N GLY A 203 23.91 5.46 -5.87
CA GLY A 203 24.06 5.37 -4.41
C GLY A 203 23.29 4.23 -3.74
N TYR A 204 22.48 3.49 -4.51
CA TYR A 204 21.90 2.22 -4.07
C TYR A 204 22.86 1.08 -4.46
N GLY A 205 23.72 0.66 -3.54
CA GLY A 205 24.88 -0.20 -3.84
C GLY A 205 24.58 -1.54 -4.54
N HIS A 206 23.33 -2.03 -4.47
CA HIS A 206 22.89 -3.30 -5.07
C HIS A 206 22.17 -3.20 -6.40
N VAL A 207 21.77 -1.99 -6.79
CA VAL A 207 21.06 -1.80 -8.05
C VAL A 207 21.84 -0.81 -8.87
N ASP A 208 22.60 -1.35 -9.81
CA ASP A 208 23.20 -0.55 -10.86
C ASP A 208 22.14 -0.10 -11.87
N HIS A 209 22.58 0.76 -12.79
CA HIS A 209 21.69 1.32 -13.81
C HIS A 209 21.14 0.23 -14.75
N GLU A 210 21.89 -0.83 -15.01
CA GLU A 210 21.47 -1.92 -15.89
C GLU A 210 20.35 -2.73 -15.25
N LEU A 211 20.52 -3.16 -14.01
CA LEU A 211 19.51 -3.87 -13.23
C LEU A 211 18.25 -3.02 -13.04
N TYR A 212 18.41 -1.71 -12.78
CA TYR A 212 17.27 -0.78 -12.72
C TYR A 212 16.46 -0.78 -14.03
N ASN A 213 17.14 -0.68 -15.18
CA ASN A 213 16.48 -0.68 -16.48
C ASN A 213 15.79 -2.02 -16.77
N ARG A 214 16.39 -3.15 -16.39
CA ARG A 214 15.75 -4.48 -16.48
C ARG A 214 14.47 -4.53 -15.64
N TRP A 215 14.48 -3.99 -14.42
CA TRP A 215 13.29 -3.87 -13.58
C TRP A 215 12.21 -2.96 -14.20
N CYS A 216 12.59 -1.85 -14.81
CA CYS A 216 11.65 -0.97 -15.52
C CYS A 216 10.97 -1.69 -16.69
N THR A 217 11.74 -2.43 -17.50
CA THR A 217 11.20 -3.23 -18.60
C THR A 217 10.25 -4.29 -18.06
N LEU A 218 10.68 -5.08 -17.07
CA LEU A 218 9.85 -6.13 -16.49
C LEU A 218 8.54 -5.58 -15.91
N ALA A 219 8.59 -4.49 -15.15
CA ALA A 219 7.39 -3.88 -14.57
C ALA A 219 6.44 -3.32 -15.65
N ALA A 220 6.99 -2.76 -16.73
CA ALA A 220 6.19 -2.30 -17.86
C ALA A 220 5.51 -3.47 -18.60
N ASP A 221 6.21 -4.59 -18.76
CA ASP A 221 5.67 -5.81 -19.39
C ASP A 221 4.54 -6.41 -18.55
N VAL A 222 4.71 -6.47 -17.22
CA VAL A 222 3.67 -6.93 -16.29
C VAL A 222 2.44 -6.02 -16.31
N ASP A 223 2.63 -4.70 -16.27
CA ASP A 223 1.53 -3.73 -16.32
C ASP A 223 0.77 -3.78 -17.65
N HIS A 224 1.49 -3.88 -18.76
CA HIS A 224 0.90 -4.07 -20.09
C HIS A 224 0.07 -5.35 -20.15
N CYS A 225 0.67 -6.47 -19.70
CA CYS A 225 -0.02 -7.75 -19.63
C CYS A 225 -1.29 -7.67 -18.76
N ALA A 226 -1.22 -7.06 -17.57
CA ALA A 226 -2.39 -6.89 -16.69
C ALA A 226 -3.52 -6.08 -17.36
N ARG A 227 -3.19 -5.04 -18.14
CA ARG A 227 -4.17 -4.25 -18.88
C ARG A 227 -4.85 -5.05 -19.99
N GLU A 228 -4.06 -5.76 -20.80
CA GLU A 228 -4.60 -6.60 -21.87
C GLU A 228 -5.49 -7.72 -21.31
N ILE A 229 -5.05 -8.36 -20.24
CA ILE A 229 -5.84 -9.35 -19.50
C ILE A 229 -7.17 -8.73 -19.02
N GLY A 230 -7.14 -7.54 -18.42
CA GLY A 230 -8.35 -6.84 -17.96
C GLY A 230 -9.32 -6.47 -19.09
N ASN A 231 -8.78 -6.04 -20.24
CA ASN A 231 -9.58 -5.74 -21.44
C ASN A 231 -10.26 -7.01 -21.98
N MET A 232 -9.51 -8.11 -22.10
CA MET A 232 -10.05 -9.40 -22.54
C MET A 232 -11.10 -9.93 -21.56
N ALA A 233 -10.86 -9.82 -20.25
CA ALA A 233 -11.80 -10.26 -19.21
C ALA A 233 -13.12 -9.50 -19.26
N SER A 234 -13.08 -8.22 -19.60
CA SER A 234 -14.28 -7.40 -19.78
C SER A 234 -15.12 -7.84 -20.99
N SER A 235 -14.47 -8.41 -22.01
CA SER A 235 -15.14 -8.86 -23.25
C SER A 235 -15.75 -10.27 -23.17
N ILE A 236 -15.32 -11.09 -22.20
CA ILE A 236 -15.75 -12.50 -22.13
C ILE A 236 -17.17 -12.70 -21.55
N GLY A 237 -17.79 -11.63 -21.03
CA GLY A 237 -19.09 -11.71 -20.37
C GLY A 237 -20.18 -12.39 -21.20
N ASP A 238 -20.23 -12.11 -22.51
CA ASP A 238 -21.22 -12.69 -23.42
C ASP A 238 -20.92 -14.16 -23.75
N GLU A 239 -19.65 -14.55 -23.76
CA GLU A 239 -19.20 -15.92 -24.05
C GLU A 239 -19.20 -16.83 -22.82
N ALA A 240 -19.24 -16.25 -21.60
CA ALA A 240 -19.21 -16.98 -20.34
C ALA A 240 -20.27 -18.10 -20.27
N PHE A 241 -21.48 -17.81 -20.75
CA PHE A 241 -22.59 -18.77 -20.77
C PHE A 241 -22.33 -19.96 -21.72
N GLN A 242 -21.61 -19.75 -22.82
CA GLN A 242 -21.24 -20.83 -23.74
C GLN A 242 -20.13 -21.70 -23.14
N LEU A 243 -19.16 -21.08 -22.49
CA LEU A 243 -18.02 -21.76 -21.87
C LEU A 243 -18.45 -22.65 -20.70
N ILE A 244 -19.40 -22.19 -19.88
CA ILE A 244 -19.88 -22.97 -18.73
C ILE A 244 -20.78 -24.14 -19.15
N ALA A 245 -21.48 -24.06 -20.28
CA ALA A 245 -22.45 -25.08 -20.73
C ALA A 245 -21.82 -26.47 -20.91
N GLY A 246 -20.52 -26.55 -21.22
CA GLY A 246 -19.78 -27.80 -21.34
C GLY A 246 -19.05 -28.25 -20.06
N THR A 247 -19.20 -27.52 -18.96
CA THR A 247 -18.45 -27.76 -17.71
C THR A 247 -19.28 -28.56 -16.71
N ASP A 248 -18.68 -29.59 -16.11
CA ASP A 248 -19.32 -30.33 -15.03
C ASP A 248 -19.27 -29.52 -13.72
N LEU A 249 -20.45 -29.13 -13.23
CA LEU A 249 -20.61 -28.37 -11.98
C LEU A 249 -21.06 -29.28 -10.82
N SER A 250 -21.14 -30.59 -11.04
CA SER A 250 -21.77 -31.53 -10.09
C SER A 250 -21.10 -31.55 -8.71
N SER A 251 -19.82 -31.20 -8.62
CA SER A 251 -19.08 -31.07 -7.36
C SER A 251 -19.55 -29.90 -6.48
N LEU A 252 -20.28 -28.95 -7.03
CA LEU A 252 -20.88 -27.83 -6.29
C LEU A 252 -22.28 -28.15 -5.75
N ASN A 253 -22.80 -29.36 -6.01
CA ASN A 253 -24.12 -29.74 -5.54
C ASN A 253 -24.18 -29.85 -4.02
N LEU A 254 -25.22 -29.27 -3.45
CA LEU A 254 -25.53 -29.34 -2.03
C LEU A 254 -26.53 -30.49 -1.77
N SER A 255 -26.37 -31.19 -0.65
CA SER A 255 -27.31 -32.23 -0.20
C SER A 255 -28.60 -31.68 0.39
N ASP A 256 -28.63 -30.39 0.72
CA ASP A 256 -29.71 -29.78 1.48
C ASP A 256 -30.97 -29.63 0.63
N GLN A 257 -32.12 -29.91 1.24
CA GLN A 257 -33.41 -29.72 0.59
C GLN A 257 -33.81 -28.25 0.65
N LEU A 258 -34.12 -27.67 -0.51
CA LEU A 258 -34.64 -26.31 -0.58
C LEU A 258 -36.10 -26.28 -0.11
N PRO A 259 -36.48 -25.34 0.79
CA PRO A 259 -37.88 -25.15 1.16
C PRO A 259 -38.78 -24.86 -0.04
N ALA A 260 -39.98 -25.46 -0.07
CA ALA A 260 -40.93 -25.32 -1.19
C ALA A 260 -41.33 -23.86 -1.49
N SER A 261 -41.20 -22.97 -0.51
CA SER A 261 -41.44 -21.53 -0.66
C SER A 261 -40.53 -20.84 -1.68
N PHE A 262 -39.40 -21.46 -2.05
CA PHE A 262 -38.45 -20.93 -3.04
C PHE A 262 -38.64 -21.51 -4.45
N GLY A 263 -39.66 -22.34 -4.68
CA GLY A 263 -39.86 -23.01 -5.97
C GLY A 263 -40.04 -22.04 -7.16
N GLY A 264 -40.66 -20.88 -6.93
CA GLY A 264 -40.82 -19.84 -7.96
C GLY A 264 -39.48 -19.21 -8.36
N GLN A 265 -38.63 -18.93 -7.36
CA GLN A 265 -37.28 -18.38 -7.50
C GLN A 265 -36.37 -19.32 -8.29
N VAL A 266 -36.39 -20.62 -7.95
CA VAL A 266 -35.66 -21.66 -8.69
C VAL A 266 -36.13 -21.75 -10.13
N THR A 267 -37.44 -21.76 -10.36
CA THR A 267 -38.00 -21.82 -11.72
C THR A 267 -37.52 -20.64 -12.56
N ALA A 268 -37.49 -19.43 -12.00
CA ALA A 268 -36.96 -18.25 -12.66
C ALA A 268 -35.46 -18.38 -12.97
N LEU A 269 -34.64 -18.85 -12.01
CA LEU A 269 -33.22 -19.09 -12.25
C LEU A 269 -32.98 -20.14 -13.35
N ARG A 270 -33.76 -21.22 -13.40
CA ARG A 270 -33.67 -22.24 -14.46
C ARG A 270 -34.00 -21.70 -15.84
N GLN A 271 -34.94 -20.76 -15.93
CA GLN A 271 -35.25 -20.08 -17.19
C GLN A 271 -34.11 -19.16 -17.64
N LEU A 272 -33.42 -18.50 -16.70
CA LEU A 272 -32.33 -17.57 -16.99
C LEU A 272 -31.00 -18.28 -17.25
N TYR A 273 -30.77 -19.45 -16.65
CA TYR A 273 -29.54 -20.24 -16.74
C TYR A 273 -29.81 -21.69 -17.18
N PRO A 274 -30.39 -21.92 -18.37
CA PRO A 274 -30.69 -23.26 -18.86
C PRO A 274 -29.45 -24.14 -19.04
N GLU A 275 -28.26 -23.54 -19.20
CA GLU A 275 -26.98 -24.23 -19.34
C GLU A 275 -26.49 -24.94 -18.06
N LEU A 276 -26.95 -24.53 -16.87
CA LEU A 276 -26.46 -25.05 -15.58
C LEU A 276 -27.16 -26.36 -15.15
N THR A 277 -27.36 -27.28 -16.10
CA THR A 277 -28.13 -28.54 -15.89
C THR A 277 -27.49 -29.52 -14.91
N SER A 278 -26.17 -29.44 -14.71
CA SER A 278 -25.40 -30.29 -13.78
C SER A 278 -25.58 -29.88 -12.31
N LEU A 279 -26.03 -28.66 -12.05
CA LEU A 279 -26.41 -28.20 -10.71
C LEU A 279 -27.81 -28.68 -10.37
N ASN A 280 -28.04 -29.09 -9.12
CA ASN A 280 -29.35 -29.31 -8.54
C ASN A 280 -30.00 -27.98 -8.13
N ASP A 281 -31.32 -28.00 -7.93
CA ASP A 281 -32.10 -26.78 -7.66
C ASP A 281 -31.67 -26.07 -6.38
N SER A 282 -31.34 -26.83 -5.33
CA SER A 282 -30.84 -26.28 -4.07
C SER A 282 -29.51 -25.55 -4.26
N ALA A 283 -28.55 -26.16 -4.95
CA ALA A 283 -27.25 -25.58 -5.21
C ALA A 283 -27.36 -24.32 -6.06
N LEU A 284 -28.15 -24.36 -7.15
CA LEU A 284 -28.36 -23.19 -8.00
C LEU A 284 -28.90 -22.00 -7.21
N PHE A 285 -29.90 -22.23 -6.35
CA PHE A 285 -30.47 -21.17 -5.52
C PHE A 285 -29.45 -20.63 -4.53
N TRP A 286 -28.83 -21.48 -3.71
CA TRP A 286 -27.93 -21.02 -2.64
C TRP A 286 -26.65 -20.39 -3.16
N LEU A 287 -26.10 -20.89 -4.27
CA LEU A 287 -24.93 -20.27 -4.91
C LEU A 287 -25.27 -18.89 -5.47
N TYR A 288 -26.47 -18.73 -6.05
CA TYR A 288 -26.92 -17.44 -6.56
C TYR A 288 -27.25 -16.45 -5.43
N ASP A 289 -27.89 -16.92 -4.37
CA ASP A 289 -28.20 -16.12 -3.19
C ASP A 289 -26.92 -15.59 -2.52
N HIS A 290 -25.94 -16.47 -2.29
CA HIS A 290 -24.64 -16.09 -1.75
C HIS A 290 -23.85 -15.15 -2.67
N PHE A 291 -24.01 -15.29 -4.00
CA PHE A 291 -23.42 -14.36 -4.96
C PHE A 291 -24.01 -12.95 -4.85
N LEU A 292 -25.32 -12.82 -4.61
CA LEU A 292 -25.97 -11.52 -4.48
C LEU A 292 -25.71 -10.83 -3.14
N ASP A 293 -25.59 -11.59 -2.05
CA ASP A 293 -25.36 -11.05 -0.71
C ASP A 293 -24.45 -11.98 0.13
N PRO A 294 -23.11 -11.84 0.00
CA PRO A 294 -22.16 -12.67 0.74
C PRO A 294 -22.19 -12.42 2.27
N ASP A 295 -22.74 -11.30 2.75
CA ASP A 295 -22.71 -10.86 4.17
C ASP A 295 -24.09 -10.93 4.89
N SER A 296 -25.05 -11.63 4.29
CA SER A 296 -26.50 -11.40 4.49
C SER A 296 -27.02 -11.07 5.90
N SER A 297 -27.73 -9.93 5.99
CA SER A 297 -28.71 -9.66 7.04
C SER A 297 -29.97 -8.90 6.57
N ILE A 298 -30.14 -8.60 5.27
CA ILE A 298 -31.34 -7.88 4.80
C ILE A 298 -31.85 -8.48 3.48
N GLN A 299 -32.79 -9.43 3.57
CA GLN A 299 -33.60 -9.90 2.44
C GLN A 299 -34.60 -8.82 1.99
N GLN A 300 -34.13 -7.75 1.36
CA GLN A 300 -35.00 -6.88 0.56
C GLN A 300 -34.43 -6.73 -0.84
N GLY A 301 -35.13 -7.30 -1.83
CA GLY A 301 -34.82 -7.13 -3.25
C GLY A 301 -34.31 -8.36 -4.00
N TRP A 302 -34.47 -9.59 -3.46
CA TRP A 302 -34.10 -10.81 -4.19
C TRP A 302 -34.83 -10.87 -5.55
N GLN A 303 -34.09 -10.80 -6.64
CA GLN A 303 -34.60 -10.89 -8.00
C GLN A 303 -33.63 -11.71 -8.85
N ALA A 304 -34.18 -12.68 -9.57
CA ALA A 304 -33.41 -13.49 -10.52
C ALA A 304 -33.08 -12.63 -11.76
N GLU A 305 -31.79 -12.54 -12.09
CA GLU A 305 -31.27 -11.84 -13.26
C GLU A 305 -30.19 -12.71 -13.92
N ARG A 306 -30.02 -12.55 -15.23
CA ARG A 306 -28.96 -13.22 -16.00
C ARG A 306 -27.70 -12.37 -15.98
N ILE A 307 -26.73 -12.75 -15.14
CA ILE A 307 -25.54 -11.95 -14.83
C ILE A 307 -24.29 -12.77 -15.20
N PRO A 308 -23.45 -12.33 -16.17
CA PRO A 308 -22.21 -13.03 -16.51
C PRO A 308 -21.27 -13.24 -15.32
N LYS A 309 -21.26 -12.28 -14.38
CA LYS A 309 -20.46 -12.34 -13.16
C LYS A 309 -20.85 -13.50 -12.23
N PHE A 310 -22.09 -13.98 -12.29
CA PHE A 310 -22.49 -15.20 -11.60
C PHE A 310 -21.81 -16.44 -12.20
N ILE A 311 -21.66 -16.51 -13.53
CA ILE A 311 -20.93 -17.61 -14.18
C ILE A 311 -19.45 -17.60 -13.78
N ALA A 312 -18.82 -16.42 -13.79
CA ALA A 312 -17.46 -16.25 -13.32
C ALA A 312 -17.31 -16.72 -11.85
N TYR A 313 -18.27 -16.36 -10.99
CA TYR A 313 -18.31 -16.83 -9.60
C TYR A 313 -18.41 -18.37 -9.49
N LEU A 314 -19.25 -19.03 -10.30
CA LEU A 314 -19.35 -20.50 -10.30
C LEU A 314 -18.03 -21.18 -10.70
N VAL A 315 -17.35 -20.65 -11.71
CA VAL A 315 -16.05 -21.16 -12.15
C VAL A 315 -14.98 -20.97 -11.05
N CYS A 316 -15.02 -19.86 -10.31
CA CYS A 316 -14.16 -19.68 -9.13
C CYS A 316 -14.42 -20.74 -8.05
N LYS A 317 -15.69 -21.09 -7.79
CA LYS A 317 -16.03 -22.11 -6.80
C LYS A 317 -15.61 -23.53 -7.24
N LEU A 318 -15.54 -23.78 -8.54
CA LEU A 318 -14.98 -25.02 -9.09
C LEU A 318 -13.46 -25.10 -8.99
N ALA A 319 -12.79 -23.95 -9.03
CA ALA A 319 -11.33 -23.92 -8.96
C ALA A 319 -10.85 -24.46 -7.61
N PRO A 320 -9.82 -25.33 -7.58
CA PRO A 320 -9.24 -25.79 -6.33
C PRO A 320 -8.60 -24.60 -5.59
N ALA A 321 -9.23 -24.15 -4.51
CA ALA A 321 -8.72 -23.09 -3.66
C ALA A 321 -8.02 -23.69 -2.42
N PRO A 322 -6.85 -23.18 -2.01
CA PRO A 322 -6.33 -23.48 -0.68
C PRO A 322 -7.31 -22.96 0.38
N GLU A 323 -7.43 -23.67 1.51
CA GLU A 323 -8.52 -23.59 2.51
C GLU A 323 -8.86 -22.21 3.12
N GLN A 324 -8.26 -21.09 2.69
CA GLN A 324 -8.40 -19.78 3.33
C GLN A 324 -8.44 -18.58 2.38
N VAL A 325 -8.59 -18.77 1.07
CA VAL A 325 -8.65 -17.65 0.11
C VAL A 325 -10.04 -17.58 -0.52
N GLU A 326 -10.81 -16.55 -0.18
CA GLU A 326 -12.00 -16.17 -0.94
C GLU A 326 -11.57 -15.63 -2.30
N VAL A 327 -11.80 -16.45 -3.33
CA VAL A 327 -11.55 -16.10 -4.73
C VAL A 327 -12.61 -15.11 -5.19
N SER A 328 -12.19 -13.95 -5.70
CA SER A 328 -13.12 -12.93 -6.16
C SER A 328 -13.80 -13.32 -7.48
N ALA A 329 -15.02 -12.85 -7.73
CA ALA A 329 -15.69 -13.08 -9.02
C ALA A 329 -14.93 -12.45 -10.21
N ASP A 330 -14.06 -11.47 -9.96
CA ASP A 330 -13.20 -10.85 -10.97
C ASP A 330 -12.12 -11.84 -11.47
N GLU A 331 -11.63 -12.75 -10.60
CA GLU A 331 -10.72 -13.85 -10.98
C GLU A 331 -11.42 -14.88 -11.87
N GLY A 332 -12.74 -15.04 -11.74
CA GLY A 332 -13.51 -16.00 -12.51
C GLY A 332 -13.55 -15.70 -14.00
N PHE A 333 -13.56 -14.41 -14.35
CA PHE A 333 -13.45 -13.98 -15.75
C PHE A 333 -12.08 -14.34 -16.35
N LEU A 334 -11.02 -14.35 -15.53
CA LEU A 334 -9.71 -14.79 -15.97
C LEU A 334 -9.70 -16.30 -16.21
N ILE A 335 -10.34 -17.08 -15.34
CA ILE A 335 -10.43 -18.54 -15.51
C ILE A 335 -11.20 -18.86 -16.79
N LEU A 336 -12.29 -18.14 -17.06
CA LEU A 336 -13.05 -18.25 -18.30
C LEU A 336 -12.19 -17.96 -19.55
N LEU A 337 -11.25 -17.00 -19.50
CA LEU A 337 -10.32 -16.77 -20.61
C LEU A 337 -9.41 -17.99 -20.84
N GLY A 338 -8.92 -18.61 -19.77
CA GLY A 338 -8.16 -19.86 -19.88
C GLY A 338 -8.99 -21.00 -20.48
N MET A 339 -10.27 -21.10 -20.11
CA MET A 339 -11.20 -22.07 -20.70
C MET A 339 -11.45 -21.81 -22.18
N LYS A 340 -11.60 -20.54 -22.58
CA LYS A 340 -11.73 -20.15 -23.99
C LYS A 340 -10.52 -20.56 -24.83
N ALA A 341 -9.33 -20.54 -24.21
CA ALA A 341 -8.10 -21.04 -24.81
C ALA A 341 -7.95 -22.57 -24.80
N GLY A 342 -8.98 -23.31 -24.36
CA GLY A 342 -9.00 -24.77 -24.34
C GLY A 342 -8.35 -25.41 -23.11
N ARG A 343 -8.02 -24.64 -22.06
CA ARG A 343 -7.50 -25.17 -20.79
C ARG A 343 -8.64 -25.61 -19.88
N SER A 344 -8.38 -26.57 -18.98
CA SER A 344 -9.35 -26.91 -17.93
C SER A 344 -9.51 -25.80 -16.90
N VAL A 345 -10.57 -25.85 -16.09
CA VAL A 345 -10.81 -24.90 -14.98
C VAL A 345 -9.63 -24.90 -14.01
N ALA A 346 -9.13 -26.08 -13.62
CA ALA A 346 -8.03 -26.22 -12.67
C ALA A 346 -6.71 -25.66 -13.22
N GLU A 347 -6.36 -25.97 -14.47
CA GLU A 347 -5.16 -25.44 -15.12
C GLU A 347 -5.22 -23.92 -15.28
N SER A 348 -6.39 -23.40 -15.64
CA SER A 348 -6.60 -21.96 -15.79
C SER A 348 -6.46 -21.25 -14.45
N ALA A 349 -7.10 -21.75 -13.39
CA ALA A 349 -7.00 -21.20 -12.05
C ALA A 349 -5.57 -21.20 -11.51
N GLU A 350 -4.83 -22.30 -11.68
CA GLU A 350 -3.43 -22.38 -11.25
C GLU A 350 -2.54 -21.40 -12.02
N CYS A 351 -2.72 -21.30 -13.34
CA CYS A 351 -2.02 -20.33 -14.17
C CYS A 351 -2.25 -18.89 -13.69
N ILE A 352 -3.50 -18.53 -13.40
CA ILE A 352 -3.86 -17.18 -12.94
C ILE A 352 -3.26 -16.90 -11.56
N ARG A 353 -3.31 -17.88 -10.65
CA ARG A 353 -2.70 -17.77 -9.32
C ARG A 353 -1.19 -17.52 -9.40
N GLN A 354 -0.49 -18.29 -10.24
CA GLN A 354 0.94 -18.09 -10.48
C GLN A 354 1.23 -16.70 -11.05
N TRP A 355 0.40 -16.24 -12.00
CA TRP A 355 0.53 -14.90 -12.57
C TRP A 355 0.32 -13.80 -11.52
N PHE A 356 -0.68 -13.92 -10.65
CA PHE A 356 -0.90 -12.97 -9.55
C PHE A 356 0.26 -12.93 -8.57
N LEU A 357 0.79 -14.09 -8.18
CA LEU A 357 1.95 -14.16 -7.28
C LEU A 357 3.19 -13.50 -7.89
N ALA A 358 3.48 -13.80 -9.15
CA ALA A 358 4.62 -13.24 -9.86
C ALA A 358 4.45 -11.72 -10.13
N SER A 359 3.30 -11.29 -10.63
CA SER A 359 3.00 -9.87 -10.90
C SER A 359 2.99 -9.02 -9.62
N TYR A 360 2.47 -9.55 -8.51
CA TYR A 360 2.52 -8.90 -7.21
C TYR A 360 3.97 -8.73 -6.72
N ALA A 361 4.79 -9.78 -6.82
CA ALA A 361 6.20 -9.72 -6.45
C ALA A 361 6.96 -8.68 -7.28
N VAL A 362 6.71 -8.62 -8.60
CA VAL A 362 7.29 -7.59 -9.48
C VAL A 362 6.86 -6.19 -9.05
N THR A 363 5.55 -5.98 -8.89
CA THR A 363 4.97 -4.66 -8.56
C THR A 363 5.48 -4.14 -7.21
N GLN A 364 5.51 -5.00 -6.19
CA GLN A 364 5.96 -4.65 -4.84
C GLN A 364 7.44 -4.24 -4.85
N ARG A 365 8.31 -5.09 -5.43
CA ARG A 365 9.76 -4.82 -5.50
C ARG A 365 10.05 -3.59 -6.36
N PHE A 366 9.40 -3.45 -7.52
CA PHE A 366 9.58 -2.28 -8.38
C PHE A 366 9.12 -0.97 -7.72
N HIS A 367 8.00 -0.99 -7.00
CA HIS A 367 7.56 0.18 -6.22
C HIS A 367 8.58 0.56 -5.14
N ALA A 368 9.12 -0.42 -4.40
CA ALA A 368 10.17 -0.18 -3.44
C ALA A 368 11.43 0.42 -4.10
N LEU A 369 11.81 -0.09 -5.28
CA LEU A 369 12.94 0.42 -6.06
C LEU A 369 12.72 1.88 -6.50
N CYS A 370 11.54 2.21 -7.03
CA CYS A 370 11.19 3.59 -7.40
C CYS A 370 11.21 4.53 -6.20
N THR A 371 10.80 4.04 -5.03
CA THR A 371 10.84 4.82 -3.79
C THR A 371 12.28 5.09 -3.35
N ALA A 372 13.18 4.12 -3.52
CA ALA A 372 14.60 4.30 -3.23
C ALA A 372 15.25 5.32 -4.17
N MET A 373 14.96 5.26 -5.47
CA MET A 373 15.49 6.21 -6.45
C MET A 373 15.02 7.65 -6.19
N ASP A 374 13.74 7.82 -5.83
CA ASP A 374 13.20 9.14 -5.45
C ASP A 374 13.89 9.69 -4.20
N PHE A 375 14.08 8.83 -3.20
CA PHE A 375 14.73 9.21 -1.97
C PHE A 375 16.15 9.69 -2.24
N LEU A 376 16.96 8.88 -2.94
CA LEU A 376 18.33 9.22 -3.32
C LEU A 376 18.40 10.51 -4.17
N SER A 377 17.47 10.70 -5.10
CA SER A 377 17.37 11.93 -5.90
C SER A 377 17.04 13.16 -5.04
N SER A 378 16.23 12.97 -3.98
CA SER A 378 15.79 14.04 -3.08
C SER A 378 16.78 14.35 -1.95
N GLU A 379 17.67 13.41 -1.62
CA GLU A 379 18.75 13.59 -0.64
C GLU A 379 19.87 14.49 -1.18
N GLN A 380 20.07 14.58 -2.50
CA GLN A 380 21.20 15.32 -3.07
C GLN A 380 21.23 16.85 -2.78
N PRO A 381 20.22 17.47 -2.15
CA PRO A 381 20.42 18.74 -1.44
C PRO A 381 19.81 18.83 -0.03
N ARG A 382 19.42 17.72 0.62
CA ARG A 382 18.78 17.74 1.95
C ARG A 382 19.47 16.75 2.88
N ILE A 383 19.56 17.13 4.16
CA ILE A 383 20.08 16.35 5.30
C ILE A 383 21.56 16.70 5.50
N GLN A 384 21.88 17.56 6.48
CA GLN A 384 22.04 17.11 7.87
C GLN A 384 21.30 17.90 8.98
N ASP A 385 20.63 19.03 8.71
CA ASP A 385 20.33 19.96 9.83
C ASP A 385 18.86 20.14 10.25
N LYS A 386 17.86 19.56 9.58
CA LYS A 386 16.45 19.84 9.89
C LYS A 386 15.53 18.62 9.87
N ALA A 387 15.03 18.26 11.05
CA ALA A 387 13.91 17.34 11.21
C ALA A 387 12.57 18.01 10.86
N GLU A 388 11.50 17.22 10.79
CA GLU A 388 10.16 17.78 10.56
C GLU A 388 9.62 18.48 11.82
N PRO A 389 8.84 19.58 11.68
CA PRO A 389 8.17 20.24 12.79
C PRO A 389 7.17 19.30 13.46
N LEU A 390 7.13 19.31 14.80
CA LEU A 390 6.15 18.53 15.54
C LEU A 390 4.75 19.14 15.29
N ALA A 391 3.85 18.36 14.69
CA ALA A 391 2.51 18.81 14.33
C ALA A 391 1.55 18.78 15.54
N THR A 392 0.77 19.84 15.69
CA THR A 392 -0.35 19.91 16.64
C THR A 392 -1.57 19.19 16.09
N THR A 393 -2.57 18.91 16.94
CA THR A 393 -3.86 18.37 16.50
C THR A 393 -4.51 19.29 15.46
N SER A 394 -4.36 20.61 15.62
CA SER A 394 -4.86 21.61 14.66
C SER A 394 -4.16 21.49 13.29
N ASP A 395 -2.85 21.25 13.28
CA ASP A 395 -2.10 21.06 12.02
C ASP A 395 -2.59 19.81 11.29
N VAL A 396 -2.82 18.71 12.01
CA VAL A 396 -3.36 17.47 11.42
C VAL A 396 -4.74 17.67 10.84
N MET A 397 -5.64 18.33 11.58
CA MET A 397 -6.99 18.62 11.08
C MET A 397 -6.96 19.54 9.86
N ASN A 398 -6.06 20.52 9.82
CA ASN A 398 -5.85 21.38 8.67
C ASN A 398 -5.26 20.63 7.47
N MET A 399 -4.31 19.70 7.69
CA MET A 399 -3.77 18.84 6.64
C MET A 399 -4.83 17.89 6.08
N LEU A 400 -5.64 17.26 6.93
CA LEU A 400 -6.75 16.39 6.52
C LEU A 400 -7.81 17.18 5.75
N ARG A 401 -8.14 18.40 6.20
CA ARG A 401 -9.06 19.32 5.49
C ARG A 401 -8.51 19.70 4.11
N LYS A 402 -7.26 20.16 4.02
CA LYS A 402 -6.61 20.47 2.73
C LYS A 402 -6.58 19.25 1.80
N ARG A 403 -6.34 18.06 2.35
CA ARG A 403 -6.36 16.82 1.56
C ARG A 403 -7.76 16.50 1.04
N ARG A 404 -8.79 16.72 1.86
CA ARG A 404 -10.19 16.59 1.45
C ARG A 404 -10.54 17.59 0.34
N GLU A 405 -10.08 18.83 0.46
CA GLU A 405 -10.24 19.90 -0.54
C GLU A 405 -9.50 19.59 -1.86
N ILE A 406 -8.31 18.97 -1.81
CA ILE A 406 -7.58 18.53 -3.00
C ILE A 406 -8.27 17.33 -3.67
N ILE A 407 -8.84 16.42 -2.88
CA ILE A 407 -9.59 15.27 -3.41
C ILE A 407 -10.92 15.75 -4.04
N SER A 408 -11.61 16.71 -3.42
CA SER A 408 -12.84 17.28 -3.96
C SER A 408 -12.57 18.12 -5.22
N SER A 409 -11.52 18.95 -5.24
CA SER A 409 -11.17 19.71 -6.44
C SER A 409 -10.68 18.83 -7.60
N ARG A 410 -10.00 17.71 -7.30
CA ARG A 410 -9.67 16.70 -8.32
C ARG A 410 -10.91 16.02 -8.89
N ARG A 411 -11.91 15.70 -8.06
CA ARG A 411 -13.20 15.17 -8.52
C ARG A 411 -13.95 16.16 -9.41
N GLU A 412 -13.98 17.45 -9.05
CA GLU A 412 -14.57 18.50 -9.87
C GLU A 412 -13.83 18.69 -11.20
N SER A 413 -12.49 18.63 -11.21
CA SER A 413 -11.72 18.74 -12.46
C SER A 413 -11.84 17.54 -13.40
N VAL A 414 -12.17 16.35 -12.88
CA VAL A 414 -12.48 15.16 -13.70
C VAL A 414 -13.89 15.25 -14.28
N LEU A 415 -14.86 15.76 -13.51
CA LEU A 415 -16.23 15.98 -13.99
C LEU A 415 -16.30 17.07 -15.09
N VAL A 416 -15.50 18.14 -14.99
CA VAL A 416 -15.44 19.19 -16.02
C VAL A 416 -14.71 18.70 -17.29
N ALA A 417 -13.78 17.76 -17.17
CA ALA A 417 -13.11 17.14 -18.33
C ALA A 417 -14.03 16.17 -19.08
N ASP A 418 -14.93 15.46 -18.37
CA ASP A 418 -15.93 14.58 -19.00
C ASP A 418 -17.07 15.39 -19.67
N GLU A 419 -17.46 16.56 -19.14
CA GLU A 419 -18.44 17.45 -19.80
C GLU A 419 -17.87 18.11 -21.08
N ALA A 420 -16.54 18.33 -21.16
CA ALA A 420 -15.92 18.94 -22.34
C ALA A 420 -15.70 17.97 -23.52
N VAL A 421 -15.86 16.66 -23.32
CA VAL A 421 -15.71 15.63 -24.37
C VAL A 421 -17.08 15.16 -24.91
N ALA A 422 -18.18 15.57 -24.26
CA ALA A 422 -19.54 15.16 -24.62
C ALA A 422 -20.25 16.10 -25.62
N ASP A 423 -19.52 16.94 -26.37
CA ASP A 423 -20.13 17.72 -27.45
C ASP A 423 -19.35 17.57 -28.77
N PRO A 424 -19.76 16.59 -29.59
CA PRO A 424 -19.88 16.85 -31.01
C PRO A 424 -21.24 16.36 -31.51
N VAL A 425 -22.06 17.27 -32.02
CA VAL A 425 -22.72 17.21 -33.35
C VAL A 425 -23.93 18.15 -33.42
N GLY A 426 -23.90 19.02 -34.43
CA GLY A 426 -25.07 19.70 -35.01
C GLY A 426 -25.06 21.21 -34.75
N GLU A 427 -25.00 22.11 -35.72
CA GLU A 427 -25.63 22.07 -37.03
C GLU A 427 -24.79 22.86 -38.05
N ALA A 428 -24.46 22.22 -39.18
CA ALA A 428 -24.23 22.94 -40.42
C ALA A 428 -25.51 22.83 -41.26
N LYS A 429 -26.12 23.98 -41.54
CA LYS A 429 -26.94 24.23 -42.72
C LYS A 429 -26.29 25.37 -43.49
#